data_AF-A0AAW0GGE2-F1
#
_entry.id   AF-A0AAW0GGE2-F1
#
_cell.length_a   1.000
_cell.length_b   1.000
_cell.length_c   1.000
_cell.angle_alpha   90.00
_cell.angle_beta   90.00
_cell.angle_gamma   90.00
#
_symmetry.space_group_name_H-M   'P 1'
#
loop_
_entity.id
_entity.type
_entity.pdbx_description
1 polymer ?
#
loop_
_entity_poly.entity_id
_entity_poly.type
_entity_poly.pdbx_seq_one_letter_code
_entity_poly.pdbx_strand_id
1 'polypeptide(L)'
;MAGANPRVLRGSGLSTFVMDHLKAQRTNELDNVHKKLDKVFPKAYTPHYDLDLAKYWKDALERAEEDVKPESDGSPTNSKKRIIARERLNDLKLIKKKIEELGEKYRSSCIGEQFTSLPIETRQDRLRAMSKLFASTPEQLETFTPGSHDLELIKASCAYVHEFQRTRGYPSQLPYSVAMKHLCYMKAVATGSSKTLCAWIEPALHTHKAWVSGSGKLYG
;
A
#
# COMPACT_ATOMS: atom_id res chain seq x y z
N MET A 1 -12.33 1.75 41.55
CA MET A 1 -11.11 2.05 42.33
C MET A 1 -10.04 1.05 41.92
N ALA A 2 -9.04 1.48 41.13
CA ALA A 2 -7.96 0.60 40.66
C ALA A 2 -6.88 0.52 41.75
N GLY A 3 -6.68 -0.68 42.31
CA GLY A 3 -5.65 -0.94 43.31
C GLY A 3 -4.26 -0.81 42.68
N ALA A 4 -3.52 0.22 43.09
CA ALA A 4 -2.11 0.34 42.77
C ALA A 4 -1.35 -0.77 43.52
N ASN A 5 -0.90 -1.79 42.78
CA ASN A 5 0.01 -2.79 43.33
C ASN A 5 1.32 -2.06 43.70
N PRO A 6 1.72 -2.00 44.98
CA PRO A 6 2.94 -1.33 45.37
C PRO A 6 4.10 -2.07 44.70
N ARG A 7 4.88 -1.35 43.86
CA ARG A 7 6.13 -1.88 43.32
C ARG A 7 7.03 -2.19 44.51
N VAL A 8 7.17 -3.47 44.83
CA VAL A 8 8.13 -3.93 45.84
C VAL A 8 9.52 -3.56 45.32
N LEU A 9 10.07 -2.48 45.88
CA LEU A 9 11.42 -2.03 45.56
C LEU A 9 12.40 -2.99 46.25
N ARG A 10 13.35 -3.52 45.47
CA ARG A 10 14.34 -4.46 45.99
C ARG A 10 15.36 -3.69 46.85
N GLY A 11 15.69 -4.22 48.03
CA GLY A 11 16.64 -3.57 48.94
C GLY A 11 18.02 -3.38 48.33
N SER A 12 18.66 -2.25 48.61
CA SER A 12 19.94 -1.81 48.02
C SER A 12 21.16 -2.68 48.35
N GLY A 13 21.02 -3.65 49.27
CA GLY A 13 22.08 -4.60 49.65
C GLY A 13 21.98 -5.99 49.03
N LEU A 14 20.96 -6.25 48.18
CA LEU A 14 20.78 -7.55 47.54
C LEU A 14 21.56 -7.63 46.22
N SER A 15 22.22 -8.77 45.96
CA SER A 15 22.94 -9.03 44.71
C SER A 15 22.02 -8.91 43.50
N THR A 16 22.52 -8.39 42.37
CA THR A 16 21.75 -8.19 41.12
C THR A 16 20.96 -9.45 40.74
N PHE A 17 19.66 -9.29 40.46
CA PHE A 17 18.83 -10.43 40.10
C PHE A 17 19.23 -10.91 38.70
N VAL A 18 19.35 -12.23 38.51
CA VAL A 18 19.78 -12.81 37.23
C VAL A 18 18.92 -12.32 36.06
N MET A 19 17.62 -12.08 36.26
CA MET A 19 16.74 -11.57 35.20
C MET A 19 17.04 -10.13 34.81
N ASP A 20 17.55 -9.29 35.72
CA ASP A 20 17.95 -7.92 35.37
C ASP A 20 19.18 -7.95 34.46
N HIS A 21 20.12 -8.85 34.74
CA HIS A 21 21.28 -9.09 33.88
C HIS A 21 20.87 -9.63 32.51
N LEU A 22 19.98 -10.64 32.45
CA LEU A 22 19.47 -11.19 31.19
C LEU A 22 18.70 -10.15 30.37
N LYS A 23 17.90 -9.29 31.02
CA LYS A 23 17.22 -8.17 30.34
C LYS A 23 18.23 -7.19 29.76
N ALA A 24 19.25 -6.81 30.53
CA ALA A 24 20.29 -5.90 30.05
C ALA A 24 21.06 -6.50 28.86
N GLN A 25 21.46 -7.77 28.94
CA GLN A 25 22.12 -8.45 27.81
C GLN A 25 21.20 -8.55 26.58
N ARG A 26 19.92 -8.88 26.76
CA ARG A 26 18.95 -8.91 25.66
C ARG A 26 18.84 -7.55 24.96
N THR A 27 18.74 -6.45 25.72
CA THR A 27 18.67 -5.11 25.15
C THR A 27 19.95 -4.77 24.38
N ASN A 28 21.13 -5.10 24.93
CA ASN A 28 22.40 -4.90 24.25
C ASN A 28 22.49 -5.69 22.93
N GLU A 29 22.09 -6.96 22.93
CA GLU A 29 22.07 -7.78 21.71
C GLU A 29 21.06 -7.26 20.69
N LEU A 30 19.87 -6.83 21.13
CA LEU A 30 18.86 -6.22 20.27
C LEU A 30 19.40 -4.94 19.60
N ASP A 31 20.04 -4.07 20.38
CA ASP A 31 20.66 -2.84 19.86
C ASP A 31 21.81 -3.14 18.89
N ASN A 32 22.60 -4.18 19.17
CA ASN A 32 23.67 -4.62 18.27
C ASN A 32 23.11 -5.16 16.96
N VAL A 33 22.03 -5.94 17.00
CA VAL A 33 21.34 -6.42 15.79
C VAL A 33 20.72 -5.25 15.02
N HIS A 34 20.06 -4.30 15.69
CA HIS A 34 19.54 -3.10 15.04
C HIS A 34 20.63 -2.29 14.37
N LYS A 35 21.79 -2.08 15.02
CA LYS A 35 22.94 -1.42 14.40
C LYS A 35 23.47 -2.17 13.18
N LYS A 36 23.44 -3.51 13.19
CA LYS A 36 23.82 -4.32 12.02
C LYS A 36 22.79 -4.16 10.89
N LEU A 37 21.50 -4.18 11.20
CA LEU A 37 20.44 -3.97 10.23
C LEU A 37 20.51 -2.57 9.61
N ASP A 38 20.73 -1.52 10.40
CA ASP A 38 20.89 -0.14 9.92
C ASP A 38 22.10 0.01 8.97
N LYS A 39 23.14 -0.82 9.14
CA LYS A 39 24.30 -0.88 8.22
C LYS A 39 23.96 -1.60 6.91
N VAL A 40 23.18 -2.68 6.97
CA VAL A 40 22.78 -3.48 5.79
C VAL A 40 21.70 -2.76 4.98
N PHE A 41 20.76 -2.13 5.67
CA PHE A 41 19.63 -1.38 5.11
C PHE A 41 19.82 0.10 5.47
N PRO A 42 20.69 0.83 4.75
CA PRO A 42 20.92 2.23 5.04
C PRO A 42 19.59 2.99 5.01
N LYS A 43 19.41 3.89 5.98
CA LYS A 43 18.19 4.72 6.12
C LYS A 43 17.84 5.51 4.84
N ALA A 44 18.81 5.69 3.94
CA ALA A 44 18.66 6.33 2.64
C ALA A 44 18.14 5.39 1.54
N TYR A 45 17.33 4.37 1.87
CA TYR A 45 16.56 3.68 0.84
C TYR A 45 15.60 4.69 0.22
N THR A 46 15.94 5.15 -1.00
CA THR A 46 15.06 5.96 -1.84
C THR A 46 14.19 4.97 -2.60
N PRO A 47 12.90 4.85 -2.26
CA PRO A 47 12.01 3.96 -2.99
C PRO A 47 12.02 4.34 -4.46
N HIS A 48 12.26 3.35 -5.31
CA HIS A 48 12.17 3.55 -6.74
C HIS A 48 10.70 3.70 -7.14
N TYR A 49 10.44 4.62 -8.07
CA TYR A 49 9.12 4.76 -8.69
C TYR A 49 8.88 3.56 -9.62
N ASP A 50 7.92 2.72 -9.26
CA ASP A 50 7.56 1.52 -10.00
C ASP A 50 6.63 1.90 -11.16
N LEU A 51 7.18 1.85 -12.38
CA LEU A 51 6.44 2.16 -13.61
C LEU A 51 5.26 1.20 -13.83
N ASP A 52 5.38 -0.06 -13.39
CA ASP A 52 4.35 -1.08 -13.58
C ASP A 52 3.11 -0.76 -12.76
N LEU A 53 3.30 -0.31 -11.52
CA LEU A 53 2.21 0.10 -10.63
C LEU A 53 1.57 1.41 -11.09
N ALA A 54 2.31 2.28 -11.78
CA ALA A 54 1.81 3.54 -12.31
C ALA A 54 1.11 3.42 -13.67
N LYS A 55 1.34 2.32 -14.39
CA LYS A 55 0.92 2.11 -15.77
C LYS A 55 -0.58 2.33 -15.98
N TYR A 56 -1.42 1.67 -15.20
CA TYR A 56 -2.88 1.71 -15.39
C TYR A 56 -3.46 3.12 -15.27
N TRP A 57 -2.95 3.94 -14.34
CA TRP A 57 -3.36 5.33 -14.22
C TRP A 57 -2.89 6.18 -15.41
N LYS A 58 -1.63 6.02 -15.84
CA LYS A 58 -1.07 6.74 -16.98
C LYS A 58 -1.79 6.39 -18.29
N ASP A 59 -1.97 5.11 -18.57
CA ASP A 59 -2.68 4.62 -19.75
C ASP A 59 -4.15 5.08 -19.77
N ALA A 60 -4.78 5.23 -18.60
CA ALA A 60 -6.15 5.75 -18.51
C ALA A 60 -6.21 7.25 -18.83
N LEU A 61 -5.25 8.03 -18.33
CA LEU A 61 -5.14 9.46 -18.64
C LEU A 61 -4.82 9.69 -20.12
N GLU A 62 -3.83 8.98 -20.66
CA GLU A 62 -3.42 9.11 -22.06
C GLU A 62 -4.58 8.82 -23.01
N ARG A 63 -5.29 7.70 -22.81
CA ARG A 63 -6.49 7.38 -23.61
C ARG A 63 -7.57 8.46 -23.52
N ALA A 64 -7.82 9.00 -22.33
CA ALA A 64 -8.81 10.06 -22.14
C ALA A 64 -8.38 11.38 -22.81
N GLU A 65 -7.08 11.70 -22.83
CA GLU A 65 -6.55 12.89 -23.46
C GLU A 65 -6.51 12.79 -24.99
N GLU A 66 -6.14 11.63 -25.54
CA GLU A 66 -6.17 11.36 -26.97
C GLU A 66 -7.58 11.50 -27.55
N ASP A 67 -8.60 10.96 -26.86
CA ASP A 67 -9.99 11.04 -27.28
C ASP A 67 -10.55 12.49 -27.30
N VAL A 68 -9.88 13.44 -26.63
CA VAL A 68 -10.29 14.86 -26.57
C VAL A 68 -9.64 15.71 -27.67
N LYS A 69 -8.49 15.30 -28.21
CA LYS A 69 -7.76 16.08 -29.22
C LYS A 69 -8.60 16.24 -30.50
N PRO A 70 -8.61 17.44 -31.11
CA PRO A 70 -9.28 17.63 -32.39
C PRO A 70 -8.56 16.80 -33.47
N GLU A 71 -9.31 16.07 -34.29
CA GLU A 71 -8.75 15.40 -35.47
C GLU A 71 -8.17 16.46 -36.42
N SER A 72 -6.98 16.19 -36.97
CA SER A 72 -6.30 17.09 -37.91
C SER A 72 -7.05 17.26 -39.23
N ASP A 73 -7.95 16.34 -39.55
CA ASP A 73 -8.46 16.17 -40.91
C ASP A 73 -9.82 16.86 -41.15
N GLY A 74 -10.30 17.66 -40.19
CA GLY A 74 -11.57 18.39 -40.33
C GLY A 74 -12.81 17.50 -40.49
N SER A 75 -12.65 16.18 -40.35
CA SER A 75 -13.75 15.23 -40.32
C SER A 75 -14.64 15.56 -39.13
N PRO A 76 -15.97 15.64 -39.29
CA PRO A 76 -16.88 15.83 -38.18
C PRO A 76 -16.85 14.56 -37.31
N THR A 77 -15.87 14.49 -36.41
CA THR A 77 -15.78 13.47 -35.39
C THR A 77 -17.10 13.46 -34.64
N ASN A 78 -17.71 12.27 -34.60
CA ASN A 78 -19.01 12.01 -34.01
C ASN A 78 -19.12 12.71 -32.64
N SER A 79 -19.96 13.75 -32.52
CA SER A 79 -20.08 14.62 -31.33
C SER A 79 -20.22 13.83 -30.03
N LYS A 80 -20.83 12.63 -30.10
CA LYS A 80 -20.94 11.65 -29.03
C LYS A 80 -19.60 11.16 -28.46
N LYS A 81 -18.61 10.85 -29.31
CA LYS A 81 -17.29 10.37 -28.85
C LYS A 81 -16.58 11.41 -28.00
N ARG A 82 -16.65 12.69 -28.40
CA ARG A 82 -16.05 13.80 -27.66
C ARG A 82 -16.70 14.05 -26.32
N ILE A 83 -18.02 13.83 -26.21
CA ILE A 83 -18.76 13.91 -24.94
C ILE A 83 -18.25 12.84 -23.98
N ILE A 84 -18.20 11.58 -24.43
CA ILE A 84 -17.72 10.43 -23.64
C ILE A 84 -16.26 10.64 -23.20
N ALA A 85 -15.40 11.14 -24.09
CA ALA A 85 -14.00 11.44 -23.77
C ALA A 85 -13.88 12.45 -22.61
N ARG A 86 -14.70 13.51 -22.66
CA ARG A 86 -14.74 14.54 -21.63
C ARG A 86 -15.28 14.00 -20.30
N GLU A 87 -16.32 13.17 -20.34
CA GLU A 87 -16.87 12.48 -19.18
C GLU A 87 -15.81 11.58 -18.54
N ARG A 88 -15.09 10.78 -19.34
CA ARG A 88 -13.99 9.94 -18.85
C ARG A 88 -12.89 10.75 -18.16
N LEU A 89 -12.52 11.90 -18.72
CA LEU A 89 -11.52 12.78 -18.11
C LEU A 89 -12.03 13.39 -16.79
N ASN A 90 -13.33 13.74 -16.71
CA ASN A 90 -13.95 14.21 -15.48
C ASN A 90 -13.99 13.13 -14.41
N ASP A 91 -14.32 11.89 -14.78
CA ASP A 91 -14.29 10.73 -13.91
C ASP A 91 -12.89 10.50 -13.33
N LEU A 92 -11.84 10.54 -14.16
CA LEU A 92 -10.46 10.41 -13.69
C LEU A 92 -10.09 11.53 -12.71
N LYS A 93 -10.47 12.78 -12.99
CA LYS A 93 -10.27 13.90 -12.05
C LYS A 93 -10.98 13.66 -10.72
N LEU A 94 -12.21 13.14 -10.76
CA LEU A 94 -12.98 12.82 -9.56
C LEU A 94 -12.31 11.70 -8.76
N ILE A 95 -11.86 10.62 -9.41
CA ILE A 95 -11.11 9.53 -8.78
C ILE A 95 -9.88 10.08 -8.06
N LYS A 96 -9.07 10.91 -8.75
CA LYS A 96 -7.87 11.51 -8.16
C LYS A 96 -8.20 12.34 -6.91
N LYS A 97 -9.18 13.24 -7.02
CA LYS A 97 -9.64 14.08 -5.90
C LYS A 97 -10.09 13.24 -4.71
N LYS A 98 -10.85 12.16 -4.96
CA LYS A 98 -11.32 11.28 -3.89
C LYS A 98 -10.21 10.49 -3.21
N ILE A 99 -9.20 10.09 -3.96
CA ILE A 99 -8.01 9.44 -3.42
C ILE A 99 -7.16 10.42 -2.59
N GLU A 100 -7.08 11.68 -3.02
CA GLU A 100 -6.47 12.77 -2.23
C GLU A 100 -7.16 12.94 -0.87
N GLU A 101 -8.49 13.11 -0.88
CA GLU A 101 -9.34 13.21 0.34
C GLU A 101 -9.17 11.99 1.25
N LEU A 102 -9.17 10.79 0.66
CA LEU A 102 -8.96 9.54 1.39
C LEU A 102 -7.58 9.50 2.04
N GLY A 103 -6.54 9.95 1.33
CA GLY A 103 -5.18 9.97 1.85
C GLY A 103 -5.03 10.90 3.05
N GLU A 104 -5.68 12.06 3.02
CA GLU A 104 -5.74 12.97 4.17
C GLU A 104 -6.40 12.32 5.37
N LYS A 105 -7.57 11.68 5.15
CA LYS A 105 -8.29 10.94 6.19
C LYS A 105 -7.46 9.78 6.75
N TYR A 106 -6.75 9.05 5.90
CA TYR A 106 -5.86 7.96 6.32
C TYR A 106 -4.77 8.48 7.25
N ARG A 107 -4.12 9.59 6.89
CA ARG A 107 -3.04 10.17 7.70
C ARG A 107 -3.54 10.66 9.06
N SER A 108 -4.70 11.29 9.11
CA SER A 108 -5.28 11.78 10.36
C SER A 108 -5.77 10.66 11.28
N SER A 109 -6.19 9.53 10.70
CA SER A 109 -6.89 8.47 11.46
C SER A 109 -6.07 7.20 11.70
N CYS A 110 -5.08 6.92 10.84
CA CYS A 110 -4.38 5.63 10.76
C CYS A 110 -2.85 5.76 10.86
N ILE A 111 -2.31 6.95 11.08
CA ILE A 111 -0.87 7.18 11.24
C ILE A 111 -0.61 7.90 12.57
N GLY A 112 0.55 7.62 13.17
CA GLY A 112 1.05 8.33 14.35
C GLY A 112 0.88 7.54 15.65
N GLU A 113 1.46 8.10 16.71
CA GLU A 113 1.51 7.47 18.03
C GLU A 113 0.12 7.16 18.60
N GLN A 114 -0.83 8.08 18.36
CA GLN A 114 -2.23 7.93 18.75
C GLN A 114 -2.93 6.77 18.07
N PHE A 115 -2.51 6.38 16.86
CA PHE A 115 -3.04 5.18 16.21
C PHE A 115 -2.40 3.93 16.80
N THR A 116 -1.08 3.91 16.98
CA THR A 116 -0.35 2.74 17.49
C THR A 116 -0.66 2.39 18.94
N SER A 117 -1.12 3.36 19.74
CA SER A 117 -1.54 3.16 21.14
C SER A 117 -2.91 2.52 21.28
N LEU A 118 -3.69 2.42 20.19
CA LEU A 118 -5.03 1.81 20.22
C LEU A 118 -4.96 0.28 20.31
N PRO A 119 -5.98 -0.34 20.92
CA PRO A 119 -6.18 -1.79 20.84
C PRO A 119 -6.11 -2.30 19.40
N ILE A 120 -5.62 -3.53 19.23
CA ILE A 120 -5.36 -4.07 17.89
C ILE A 120 -6.64 -4.21 17.06
N GLU A 121 -7.75 -4.55 17.70
CA GLU A 121 -9.09 -4.64 17.11
C GLU A 121 -9.51 -3.29 16.54
N THR A 122 -9.37 -2.22 17.34
CA THR A 122 -9.70 -0.85 16.93
C THR A 122 -8.84 -0.37 15.76
N ARG A 123 -7.54 -0.70 15.77
CA ARG A 123 -6.63 -0.39 14.65
C ARG A 123 -7.08 -1.09 13.37
N GLN A 124 -7.39 -2.38 13.46
CA GLN A 124 -7.86 -3.16 12.33
C GLN A 124 -9.20 -2.64 11.80
N ASP A 125 -10.13 -2.27 12.66
CA ASP A 125 -11.43 -1.73 12.25
C ASP A 125 -11.30 -0.40 11.51
N ARG A 126 -10.38 0.48 11.94
CA ARG A 126 -10.06 1.69 11.19
C ARG A 126 -9.49 1.38 9.79
N LEU A 127 -8.54 0.45 9.70
CA LEU A 127 -7.97 0.04 8.40
C LEU A 127 -9.01 -0.61 7.49
N ARG A 128 -9.90 -1.45 8.05
CA ARG A 128 -11.03 -2.05 7.32
C ARG A 128 -12.00 -0.98 6.83
N ALA A 129 -12.32 0.01 7.67
CA ALA A 129 -13.19 1.13 7.29
C ALA A 129 -12.57 1.96 6.16
N MET A 130 -11.27 2.23 6.21
CA MET A 130 -10.56 2.93 5.13
C MET A 130 -10.54 2.11 3.83
N SER A 131 -10.36 0.79 3.92
CA SER A 131 -10.40 -0.10 2.76
C SER A 131 -11.80 -0.18 2.14
N LYS A 132 -12.86 -0.24 2.96
CA LYS A 132 -14.25 -0.19 2.50
C LYS A 132 -14.55 1.14 1.80
N LEU A 133 -14.10 2.25 2.39
CA LEU A 133 -14.28 3.58 1.82
C LEU A 133 -13.53 3.73 0.49
N PHE A 134 -12.30 3.20 0.39
CA PHE A 134 -11.58 3.15 -0.88
C PHE A 134 -12.34 2.35 -1.93
N ALA A 135 -12.86 1.16 -1.57
CA ALA A 135 -13.60 0.31 -2.48
C ALA A 135 -14.90 0.98 -2.97
N SER A 136 -15.63 1.68 -2.10
CA SER A 136 -16.90 2.33 -2.45
C SER A 136 -16.75 3.67 -3.19
N THR A 137 -15.55 4.25 -3.24
CA THR A 137 -15.34 5.60 -3.79
C THR A 137 -14.63 5.56 -5.14
N PRO A 138 -15.02 6.37 -6.13
CA PRO A 138 -16.22 7.22 -6.16
C PRO A 138 -17.50 6.41 -6.46
N GLU A 139 -18.64 6.87 -5.91
CA GLU A 139 -19.93 6.16 -6.00
C GLU A 139 -20.62 6.34 -7.35
N GLN A 140 -20.38 7.46 -8.02
CA GLN A 140 -21.03 7.83 -9.28
C GLN A 140 -19.94 8.26 -10.27
N LEU A 141 -19.82 7.49 -11.35
CA LEU A 141 -18.96 7.74 -12.49
C LEU A 141 -19.81 7.57 -13.76
N GLU A 142 -19.59 8.44 -14.73
CA GLU A 142 -20.39 8.45 -15.97
C GLU A 142 -19.92 7.36 -16.94
N THR A 143 -18.61 7.12 -17.00
CA THR A 143 -17.96 6.27 -18.00
C THR A 143 -17.51 4.92 -17.44
N PHE A 144 -17.10 4.87 -16.18
CA PHE A 144 -16.58 3.63 -15.58
C PHE A 144 -17.67 2.89 -14.81
N THR A 145 -17.82 1.59 -15.07
CA THR A 145 -18.73 0.74 -14.31
C THR A 145 -18.20 0.56 -12.87
N PRO A 146 -18.97 0.94 -11.82
CA PRO A 146 -18.57 0.74 -10.44
C PRO A 146 -18.27 -0.73 -10.12
N GLY A 147 -17.18 -0.98 -9.41
CA GLY A 147 -16.74 -2.34 -9.05
C GLY A 147 -16.14 -3.16 -10.21
N SER A 148 -16.03 -2.59 -11.41
CA SER A 148 -15.30 -3.24 -12.50
C SER A 148 -13.83 -3.40 -12.16
N HIS A 149 -13.22 -4.50 -12.63
CA HIS A 149 -11.83 -4.79 -12.37
C HIS A 149 -10.91 -3.67 -12.86
N ASP A 150 -11.15 -3.14 -14.06
CA ASP A 150 -10.37 -2.06 -14.64
C ASP A 150 -10.42 -0.78 -13.79
N LEU A 151 -11.59 -0.42 -13.28
CA LEU A 151 -11.73 0.74 -12.39
C LEU A 151 -10.93 0.55 -11.09
N GLU A 152 -10.96 -0.64 -10.49
CA GLU A 152 -10.20 -0.94 -9.29
C GLU A 152 -8.67 -0.89 -9.52
N LEU A 153 -8.20 -1.33 -10.70
CA LEU A 153 -6.79 -1.18 -11.09
C LEU A 153 -6.41 0.30 -11.28
N ILE A 154 -7.26 1.09 -11.93
CA ILE A 154 -7.05 2.53 -12.12
C ILE A 154 -6.99 3.25 -10.77
N LYS A 155 -7.93 2.97 -9.85
CA LYS A 155 -7.95 3.54 -8.50
C LYS A 155 -6.70 3.18 -7.71
N ALA A 156 -6.30 1.91 -7.74
CA ALA A 156 -5.11 1.44 -7.04
C ALA A 156 -3.83 2.08 -7.59
N SER A 157 -3.71 2.16 -8.92
CA SER A 157 -2.59 2.82 -9.61
C SER A 157 -2.56 4.33 -9.30
N CYS A 158 -3.72 5.00 -9.30
CA CYS A 158 -3.86 6.40 -8.93
C CYS A 158 -3.39 6.65 -7.49
N ALA A 159 -3.82 5.81 -6.54
CA ALA A 159 -3.40 5.91 -5.14
C ALA A 159 -1.89 5.77 -4.98
N TYR A 160 -1.28 4.83 -5.70
CA TYR A 160 0.18 4.66 -5.73
C TYR A 160 0.89 5.91 -6.25
N VAL A 161 0.50 6.40 -7.44
CA VAL A 161 1.13 7.56 -8.08
C VAL A 161 0.97 8.81 -7.23
N HIS A 162 -0.24 9.09 -6.76
CA HIS A 162 -0.53 10.26 -5.95
C HIS A 162 0.28 10.27 -4.64
N GLU A 163 0.26 9.16 -3.90
CA GLU A 163 1.00 9.12 -2.63
C GLU A 163 2.50 9.19 -2.84
N PHE A 164 3.06 8.55 -3.87
CA PHE A 164 4.49 8.63 -4.18
C PHE A 164 4.93 10.06 -4.52
N GLN A 165 4.14 10.78 -5.33
CA GLN A 165 4.42 12.18 -5.66
C GLN A 165 4.34 13.08 -4.43
N ARG A 166 3.28 12.91 -3.62
CA ARG A 166 3.04 13.71 -2.42
C ARG A 166 4.14 13.56 -1.38
N THR A 167 4.62 12.35 -1.16
CA THR A 167 5.68 12.05 -0.19
C THR A 167 7.07 12.33 -0.75
N ARG A 168 7.21 12.95 -1.94
CA ARG A 168 8.51 13.20 -2.59
C ARG A 168 9.36 11.94 -2.72
N GLY A 169 8.71 10.82 -3.04
CA GLY A 169 9.34 9.52 -3.22
C GLY A 169 9.42 8.66 -1.97
N TYR A 170 9.04 9.13 -0.77
CA TYR A 170 8.98 8.23 0.40
C TYR A 170 7.80 7.26 0.32
N PRO A 171 7.94 6.01 0.77
CA PRO A 171 6.88 5.03 0.60
C PRO A 171 5.74 5.34 1.57
N SER A 172 4.55 5.66 1.04
CA SER A 172 3.34 5.75 1.84
C SER A 172 2.75 4.36 2.06
N GLN A 173 2.23 4.10 3.26
CA GLN A 173 1.52 2.84 3.54
C GLN A 173 0.13 2.79 2.92
N LEU A 174 -0.50 3.94 2.65
CA LEU A 174 -1.90 4.01 2.20
C LEU A 174 -2.21 3.07 1.02
N PRO A 175 -1.49 3.14 -0.12
CA PRO A 175 -1.83 2.32 -1.29
C PRO A 175 -1.75 0.82 -0.97
N TYR A 176 -0.76 0.43 -0.17
CA TYR A 176 -0.56 -0.95 0.27
C TYR A 176 -1.56 -1.38 1.35
N SER A 177 -2.17 -0.45 2.09
CA SER A 177 -3.21 -0.79 3.06
C SER A 177 -4.58 -1.00 2.40
N VAL A 178 -4.92 -0.19 1.41
CA VAL A 178 -6.28 -0.21 0.81
C VAL A 178 -6.36 -0.97 -0.51
N ALA A 179 -5.26 -1.11 -1.24
CA ALA A 179 -5.26 -1.63 -2.61
C ALA A 179 -4.22 -2.72 -2.87
N MET A 180 -3.68 -3.37 -1.83
CA MET A 180 -2.60 -4.36 -1.96
C MET A 180 -2.88 -5.45 -3.00
N LYS A 181 -4.09 -6.01 -2.98
CA LYS A 181 -4.50 -7.07 -3.92
C LYS A 181 -4.31 -6.63 -5.37
N HIS A 182 -4.76 -5.42 -5.71
CA HIS A 182 -4.67 -4.88 -7.05
C HIS A 182 -3.23 -4.50 -7.42
N LEU A 183 -2.44 -3.96 -6.48
CA LEU A 183 -1.02 -3.67 -6.70
C LEU A 183 -0.21 -4.94 -6.98
N CYS A 184 -0.43 -6.01 -6.19
CA CYS A 184 0.19 -7.31 -6.44
C CYS A 184 -0.21 -7.87 -7.81
N TYR A 185 -1.49 -7.75 -8.19
CA TYR A 185 -1.95 -8.18 -9.50
C TYR A 185 -1.26 -7.41 -10.62
N MET A 186 -1.22 -6.08 -10.56
CA MET A 186 -0.52 -5.24 -11.55
C MET A 186 0.93 -5.66 -11.71
N LYS A 187 1.64 -5.86 -10.59
CA LYS A 187 3.04 -6.27 -10.63
C LYS A 187 3.22 -7.67 -11.21
N ALA A 188 2.36 -8.62 -10.83
CA ALA A 188 2.41 -9.99 -11.35
C ALA A 188 2.15 -10.05 -12.85
N VAL A 189 1.23 -9.23 -13.37
CA VAL A 189 0.98 -9.11 -14.82
C VAL A 189 2.19 -8.51 -15.52
N ALA A 190 2.81 -7.48 -14.95
CA ALA A 190 3.98 -6.82 -15.55
C ALA A 190 5.24 -7.70 -15.56
N THR A 191 5.46 -8.51 -14.52
CA THR A 191 6.60 -9.44 -14.47
C THR A 191 6.40 -10.70 -15.31
N GLY A 192 5.20 -10.92 -15.86
CA GLY A 192 4.90 -11.97 -16.83
C GLY A 192 4.04 -13.10 -16.27
N SER A 193 4.54 -14.34 -16.30
CA SER A 193 3.78 -15.56 -15.97
C SER A 193 3.21 -15.49 -14.54
N SER A 194 1.91 -15.23 -14.44
CA SER A 194 1.16 -15.31 -13.18
C SER A 194 0.12 -16.43 -13.25
N LYS A 195 -0.13 -17.07 -12.11
CA LYS A 195 -1.22 -18.04 -11.94
C LYS A 195 -2.13 -17.51 -10.84
N THR A 196 -3.39 -17.26 -11.19
CA THR A 196 -4.40 -16.85 -10.21
C THR A 196 -4.79 -18.06 -9.38
N LEU A 197 -4.64 -17.93 -8.06
CA LEU A 197 -5.03 -18.95 -7.10
C LEU A 197 -6.39 -18.60 -6.51
N CYS A 198 -7.21 -19.62 -6.28
CA CYS A 198 -8.43 -19.45 -5.51
C CYS A 198 -8.09 -19.25 -4.03
N ALA A 199 -8.87 -18.42 -3.33
CA ALA A 199 -8.62 -18.06 -1.92
C ALA A 199 -8.57 -19.29 -0.98
N TRP A 200 -9.25 -20.38 -1.31
CA TRP A 200 -9.25 -21.59 -0.48
C TRP A 200 -7.99 -22.47 -0.67
N ILE A 201 -7.24 -22.29 -1.77
CA ILE A 201 -6.00 -23.03 -2.06
C ILE A 201 -4.82 -22.37 -1.35
N GLU A 202 -4.84 -21.05 -1.22
CA GLU A 202 -3.71 -20.27 -0.70
C GLU A 202 -3.20 -20.73 0.68
N PRO A 203 -4.06 -21.06 1.67
CA PRO A 203 -3.61 -21.58 2.97
C PRO A 203 -2.91 -22.95 2.90
N ALA A 204 -3.15 -23.73 1.85
CA ALA A 204 -2.55 -25.05 1.66
C ALA A 204 -1.18 -24.99 0.96
N LEU A 205 -0.80 -23.82 0.42
CA LEU A 205 0.49 -23.65 -0.24
C LEU A 205 1.58 -23.33 0.79
N HIS A 206 2.65 -24.13 0.76
CA HIS A 206 3.85 -23.88 1.54
C HIS A 206 5.06 -23.76 0.62
N THR A 207 6.04 -22.94 1.02
CA THR A 207 7.32 -22.91 0.32
C THR A 207 8.06 -24.23 0.53
N HIS A 208 8.40 -24.91 -0.57
CA HIS A 208 9.15 -26.16 -0.47
C HIS A 208 10.63 -25.84 -0.17
N LYS A 209 11.11 -26.20 1.02
CA LYS A 209 12.48 -25.84 1.48
C LYS A 209 13.59 -26.29 0.52
N ALA A 210 13.43 -27.43 -0.15
CA ALA A 210 14.42 -27.91 -1.13
C ALA A 210 14.53 -26.99 -2.36
N TRP A 211 13.45 -26.30 -2.74
CA TRP A 211 13.48 -25.34 -3.84
C TRP A 211 14.21 -24.06 -3.44
N VAL A 212 13.96 -23.55 -2.22
CA VAL A 212 14.59 -22.32 -1.72
C VAL A 212 16.11 -22.47 -1.55
N SER A 213 16.58 -23.68 -1.20
CA SER A 213 18.01 -23.97 -1.00
C SER A 213 18.74 -24.39 -2.29
N GLY A 214 18.02 -24.87 -3.31
CA GLY A 214 18.60 -25.36 -4.58
C GLY A 214 18.95 -24.28 -5.60
N SER A 215 18.28 -23.11 -5.56
CA SER A 215 18.44 -22.05 -6.58
C SER A 215 19.81 -21.36 -6.56
N GLY A 216 20.63 -21.57 -5.53
CA GLY A 216 21.97 -21.00 -5.43
C GLY A 216 23.07 -21.75 -6.22
N LYS A 217 22.75 -22.90 -6.84
CA LYS A 217 23.74 -23.76 -7.53
C LYS A 217 23.53 -23.92 -9.04
N LEU A 218 22.51 -23.29 -9.64
CA LEU A 218 22.16 -23.51 -11.05
C LEU A 218 22.53 -22.36 -12.01
N TYR A 219 23.23 -21.33 -11.52
CA TYR A 219 23.85 -20.32 -12.38
C TYR A 219 25.31 -20.12 -11.94
N GLY A 220 26.17 -21.00 -12.41
CA GLY A 220 27.63 -20.94 -12.29
C GLY A 220 28.26 -21.53 -13.53
#